data_AF-A0A2P5N6S9-F1
#
_entry.id   AF-A0A2P5N6S9-F1
#
_cell.length_a   1.000
_cell.length_b   1.000
_cell.length_c   1.000
_cell.angle_alpha   90.00
_cell.angle_beta   90.00
_cell.angle_gamma   90.00
#
_symmetry.space_group_name_H-M   'P 1'
#
loop_
_entity.id
_entity.type
_entity.pdbx_description
1 polymer ?
#
loop_
_entity_poly.entity_id
_entity_poly.type
_entity_poly.pdbx_seq_one_letter_code
_entity_poly.pdbx_strand_id
1 'polypeptide(L)'
;MNPPPLPVQYLPEGLRTIADACGWDVMWKLWDNFAGGRLNVPKKPSDDNPIFLVLNSAESAVFCREFGGEILNIPKADAAKRAVRDQALRAERSAGMEINRLCLKYKLTYRQIQTICREDSPMPNNLSLFD
;
A
#
# COMPACT_ATOMS: atom_id res chain seq x y z
N MET A 1 -16.00 4.04 -8.19
CA MET A 1 -14.98 3.98 -7.12
C MET A 1 -14.56 2.54 -6.96
N ASN A 2 -13.41 2.16 -7.52
CA ASN A 2 -12.81 0.87 -7.23
C ASN A 2 -12.21 0.95 -5.81
N PRO A 3 -12.39 -0.04 -4.92
CA PRO A 3 -11.79 0.03 -3.60
C PRO A 3 -10.27 0.15 -3.72
N PRO A 4 -9.62 0.95 -2.85
CA PRO A 4 -8.18 1.12 -2.89
C PRO A 4 -7.50 -0.24 -2.67
N PRO A 5 -6.61 -0.70 -3.58
CA PRO A 5 -5.94 -1.99 -3.44
C PRO A 5 -4.98 -2.05 -2.25
N LEU A 6 -4.68 -0.92 -1.60
CA LEU A 6 -4.00 -0.88 -0.30
C LEU A 6 -4.73 -0.01 0.73
N PRO A 7 -4.66 -0.36 2.02
CA PRO A 7 -5.25 0.40 3.11
C PRO A 7 -4.56 1.76 3.28
N VAL A 8 -5.36 2.82 3.08
CA VAL A 8 -4.93 4.24 3.07
C VAL A 8 -4.09 4.64 4.29
N GLN A 9 -4.36 4.03 5.45
CA GLN A 9 -3.69 4.30 6.72
C GLN A 9 -2.21 3.87 6.76
N TYR A 10 -1.78 2.94 5.90
CA TYR A 10 -0.39 2.47 5.83
C TYR A 10 0.35 3.05 4.63
N LEU A 11 -0.27 3.98 3.89
CA LEU A 11 0.40 4.64 2.80
C LEU A 11 1.37 5.71 3.32
N PRO A 12 2.62 5.68 2.84
CA PRO A 12 3.59 6.73 3.12
C PRO A 12 3.10 8.08 2.59
N GLU A 13 3.49 9.15 3.29
CA GLU A 13 3.03 10.51 3.06
C GLU A 13 3.17 10.96 1.60
N GLY A 14 4.29 10.63 0.95
CA GLY A 14 4.50 10.97 -0.47
C GLY A 14 3.42 10.40 -1.42
N LEU A 15 2.88 9.21 -1.17
CA LEU A 15 1.78 8.67 -1.97
C LEU A 15 0.47 9.41 -1.70
N ARG A 16 0.26 9.87 -0.47
CA ARG A 16 -0.92 10.62 -0.09
C ARG A 16 -0.91 12.02 -0.69
N THR A 17 0.26 12.67 -0.74
CA THR A 17 0.46 13.96 -1.44
C THR A 17 0.10 13.85 -2.92
N ILE A 18 0.51 12.77 -3.59
CA ILE A 18 0.14 12.53 -5.01
C ILE A 18 -1.37 12.34 -5.16
N ALA A 19 -1.99 11.54 -4.28
CA ALA A 19 -3.43 11.31 -4.32
C ALA A 19 -4.24 12.58 -4.08
N ASP A 20 -3.77 13.47 -3.19
CA ASP A 20 -4.42 14.74 -2.88
C ASP A 20 -4.27 15.76 -4.01
N ALA A 21 -3.09 15.81 -4.63
CA ALA A 21 -2.79 16.73 -5.72
C ALA A 21 -3.40 16.31 -7.07
N CYS A 22 -3.40 15.01 -7.40
CA CYS A 22 -3.74 14.52 -8.74
C CYS A 22 -4.93 13.55 -8.75
N GLY A 23 -5.45 13.19 -7.59
CA GLY A 23 -6.53 12.23 -7.43
C GLY A 23 -6.05 10.80 -7.16
N TRP A 24 -6.92 10.03 -6.50
CA TRP A 24 -6.65 8.65 -6.10
C TRP A 24 -6.40 7.72 -7.30
N ASP A 25 -7.17 7.85 -8.39
CA ASP A 25 -7.01 7.01 -9.57
C ASP A 25 -5.62 7.18 -10.24
N VAL A 26 -5.15 8.41 -10.37
CA VAL A 26 -3.82 8.74 -10.91
C VAL A 26 -2.72 8.12 -10.05
N MET A 27 -2.83 8.31 -8.75
CA MET A 27 -1.91 7.74 -7.78
C MET A 27 -1.86 6.20 -7.85
N TRP A 28 -3.00 5.51 -8.02
CA TRP A 28 -3.02 4.05 -8.12
C TRP A 28 -2.32 3.55 -9.37
N LYS A 29 -2.60 4.16 -10.52
CA LYS A 29 -1.93 3.80 -11.78
C LYS A 29 -0.42 4.00 -11.71
N LEU A 30 0.01 5.08 -11.07
CA LEU A 30 1.42 5.37 -10.83
C LEU A 30 2.06 4.37 -9.88
N TRP A 31 1.38 4.05 -8.77
CA TRP A 31 1.89 3.10 -7.80
C TRP A 31 2.00 1.69 -8.42
N ASP A 32 1.02 1.25 -9.19
CA ASP A 32 1.03 -0.08 -9.80
C ASP A 32 2.17 -0.25 -10.83
N ASN A 33 2.47 0.80 -11.59
CA ASN A 33 3.52 0.78 -12.62
C ASN A 33 4.93 1.13 -12.08
N PHE A 34 5.03 2.00 -11.07
CA PHE A 34 6.31 2.60 -10.62
C PHE A 34 6.65 2.37 -9.14
N ALA A 35 5.91 1.53 -8.41
CA ALA A 35 6.20 1.25 -7.00
C ALA A 35 7.64 0.75 -6.77
N GLY A 36 8.35 1.46 -5.90
CA GLY A 36 9.71 1.12 -5.47
C GLY A 36 10.81 1.69 -6.36
N GLY A 37 10.47 2.65 -7.23
CA GLY A 37 11.40 3.39 -8.05
C GLY A 37 11.47 4.87 -7.68
N ARG A 38 12.50 5.54 -8.21
CA ARG A 38 12.56 7.00 -8.27
C ARG A 38 12.05 7.44 -9.62
N LEU A 39 11.14 8.39 -9.61
CA LEU A 39 10.45 8.86 -10.80
C LEU A 39 10.77 10.34 -10.96
N ASN A 40 11.45 10.66 -12.06
CA ASN A 40 11.85 12.02 -12.35
C ASN A 40 10.70 12.73 -13.05
N VAL A 41 10.17 13.79 -12.45
CA VAL A 41 9.06 14.53 -13.06
C VAL A 41 9.64 15.72 -13.83
N PRO A 42 9.60 15.72 -15.17
CA PRO A 42 10.10 16.84 -15.95
C PRO A 42 9.21 18.08 -15.73
N LYS A 43 9.83 19.28 -15.73
CA LYS A 43 9.09 20.57 -15.70
C LYS A 43 8.21 20.81 -16.91
N LYS A 44 8.44 20.08 -18.01
CA LYS A 44 7.62 20.14 -19.22
C LYS A 44 7.02 18.75 -19.44
N PRO A 45 5.74 18.66 -19.85
CA PRO A 45 5.17 17.40 -20.28
C PRO A 45 5.96 16.94 -21.51
N SER A 46 6.81 15.93 -21.32
CA SER A 46 7.55 15.30 -22.39
C SER A 46 7.13 13.83 -22.40
N ASP A 47 6.64 13.37 -23.54
CA ASP A 47 6.18 11.99 -23.80
C ASP A 47 7.25 10.93 -23.50
N ASP A 48 8.51 11.32 -23.32
CA ASP A 48 9.62 10.44 -22.98
C ASP A 48 9.52 9.85 -21.57
N ASN A 49 8.66 10.41 -20.70
CA ASN A 49 8.50 9.93 -19.34
C ASN A 49 7.37 8.89 -19.24
N PRO A 50 7.63 7.71 -18.64
CA PRO A 50 6.67 6.60 -18.60
C PRO A 50 5.41 6.92 -17.78
N ILE A 51 5.44 8.01 -17.01
CA ILE A 51 4.30 8.64 -16.33
C ILE A 51 3.21 9.06 -17.33
N PHE A 52 3.60 9.68 -18.44
CA PHE A 52 2.69 10.23 -19.46
C PHE A 52 2.10 9.15 -20.36
N LEU A 53 2.73 7.97 -20.40
CA LEU A 53 2.16 6.77 -21.04
C LEU A 53 0.99 6.18 -20.25
N VAL A 54 0.95 6.43 -18.93
CA VAL A 54 -0.05 5.86 -18.02
C VAL A 54 -1.16 6.88 -17.68
N LEU A 55 -0.85 8.18 -17.76
CA LEU A 55 -1.75 9.27 -17.45
C LEU A 55 -2.33 9.92 -18.71
N ASN A 56 -3.56 10.40 -18.62
CA ASN A 56 -4.13 11.21 -19.70
C ASN A 56 -3.47 12.60 -19.73
N SER A 57 -3.44 13.26 -20.90
CA SER A 57 -2.79 14.57 -21.06
C SER A 57 -3.24 15.64 -20.04
N ALA A 58 -4.49 15.59 -19.58
CA ALA A 58 -4.99 16.49 -18.54
C ALA A 58 -4.40 16.16 -17.14
N GLU A 59 -4.35 14.89 -16.76
CA GLU A 59 -3.80 14.42 -15.48
C GLU A 59 -2.28 14.67 -15.43
N SER A 60 -1.61 14.40 -16.55
CA SER A 60 -0.21 14.71 -16.79
C SER A 60 0.13 16.19 -16.62
N ALA A 61 -0.71 17.10 -17.11
CA ALA A 61 -0.49 18.53 -16.98
C ALA A 61 -0.59 19.00 -15.53
N VAL A 62 -1.57 18.47 -14.78
CA VAL A 62 -1.71 18.74 -13.33
C VAL A 62 -0.51 18.19 -12.56
N PHE A 63 -0.10 16.96 -12.86
CA PHE A 63 1.04 16.31 -12.22
C PHE A 63 2.36 17.06 -12.50
N CYS A 64 2.60 17.50 -13.75
CA CYS A 64 3.73 18.36 -14.10
C CYS A 64 3.69 19.73 -13.40
N ARG A 65 2.49 20.29 -13.17
CA ARG A 65 2.36 21.59 -12.54
C ARG A 65 2.69 21.52 -11.05
N GLU A 66 2.21 20.49 -10.37
CA GLU A 66 2.39 20.31 -8.93
C GLU A 66 3.79 19.76 -8.59
N PHE A 67 4.32 18.85 -9.39
CA PHE A 67 5.56 18.12 -9.09
C PHE A 67 6.68 18.33 -10.12
N GLY A 68 6.50 19.20 -11.10
CA GLY A 68 7.46 19.43 -12.18
C GLY A 68 8.80 19.94 -11.69
N GLY A 69 9.86 19.18 -11.99
CA GLY A 69 11.23 19.50 -11.61
C GLY A 69 11.69 18.85 -10.32
N GLU A 70 10.88 18.00 -9.71
CA GLU A 70 11.24 17.21 -8.54
C GLU A 70 11.41 15.72 -8.87
N ILE A 71 12.24 15.05 -8.07
CA ILE A 71 12.39 13.59 -8.13
C ILE A 71 11.46 13.02 -7.06
N LEU A 72 10.33 12.48 -7.51
CA LEU A 72 9.42 11.75 -6.62
C LEU A 72 9.98 10.37 -6.34
N ASN A 73 10.13 10.09 -5.05
CA ASN A 73 10.36 8.73 -4.60
C ASN A 73 8.98 8.06 -4.45
N ILE A 74 8.72 7.00 -5.22
CA ILE A 74 7.50 6.20 -5.05
C ILE A 74 7.87 5.03 -4.14
N PRO A 75 7.66 5.14 -2.82
CA PRO A 75 7.96 4.05 -1.91
C PRO A 75 7.15 2.82 -2.30
N LYS A 76 7.83 1.66 -2.32
CA LYS A 76 7.11 0.38 -2.22
C LYS A 76 6.35 0.46 -0.91
N ALA A 77 5.03 0.54 -0.99
CA ALA A 77 4.15 0.56 0.17
C ALA A 77 4.13 -0.84 0.82
N ASP A 78 5.31 -1.34 1.20
CA ASP A 78 5.53 -2.67 1.76
C ASP A 78 4.77 -2.83 3.07
N ALA A 79 4.70 -1.76 3.87
CA ALA A 79 3.85 -1.71 5.06
C ALA A 79 2.37 -1.92 4.71
N ALA A 80 1.88 -1.27 3.66
CA ALA A 80 0.50 -1.42 3.22
C ALA A 80 0.23 -2.80 2.60
N LYS A 81 1.17 -3.35 1.81
CA LYS A 81 1.09 -4.72 1.28
C LYS A 81 1.07 -5.76 2.41
N ARG A 82 1.90 -5.57 3.44
CA ARG A 82 1.90 -6.40 4.65
C ARG A 82 0.55 -6.31 5.35
N ALA A 83 0.01 -5.11 5.54
CA ALA A 83 -1.30 -4.92 6.16
C ALA A 83 -2.43 -5.59 5.38
N VAL A 84 -2.47 -5.51 4.05
CA VAL A 84 -3.47 -6.25 3.23
C VAL A 84 -3.33 -7.74 3.42
N ARG A 85 -2.11 -8.27 3.36
CA ARG A 85 -1.85 -9.70 3.55
C ARG A 85 -2.29 -10.15 4.93
N ASP A 86 -1.96 -9.37 5.95
CA ASP A 86 -2.26 -9.67 7.34
C ASP A 86 -3.78 -9.62 7.59
N GLN A 87 -4.48 -8.65 6.99
CA GLN A 87 -5.95 -8.56 7.03
C GLN A 87 -6.61 -9.74 6.30
N ALA A 88 -6.13 -10.12 5.12
CA ALA A 88 -6.63 -11.28 4.38
C ALA A 88 -6.41 -12.58 5.17
N LEU A 89 -5.23 -12.74 5.78
CA LEU A 89 -4.92 -13.87 6.65
C LEU A 89 -5.88 -13.93 7.84
N ARG A 90 -6.17 -12.79 8.47
CA ARG A 90 -7.12 -12.70 9.60
C ARG A 90 -8.55 -13.04 9.17
N ALA A 91 -8.99 -12.54 8.02
CA ALA A 91 -10.32 -12.84 7.48
C ALA A 91 -10.46 -14.34 7.15
N GLU A 92 -9.42 -14.96 6.57
CA GLU A 92 -9.41 -16.40 6.31
C GLU A 92 -9.36 -17.21 7.62
N ARG A 93 -8.64 -16.71 8.64
CA ARG A 93 -8.63 -17.33 9.96
C ARG A 93 -10.00 -17.24 10.65
N SER A 94 -10.67 -16.09 10.60
CA SER A 94 -12.00 -15.92 11.18
C SER A 94 -13.06 -16.74 10.43
N ALA A 95 -12.86 -16.98 9.14
CA ALA A 95 -13.65 -17.93 8.34
C ALA A 95 -13.41 -19.41 8.71
N GLY A 96 -12.55 -19.70 9.69
CA GLY A 96 -12.30 -21.06 10.19
C GLY A 96 -11.13 -21.78 9.51
N MET A 97 -10.28 -21.08 8.75
CA MET A 97 -9.14 -21.72 8.12
C MET A 97 -8.06 -22.11 9.14
N GLU A 98 -7.57 -23.35 9.02
CA GLU A 98 -6.48 -23.88 9.84
C GLU A 98 -5.15 -23.13 9.66
N ILE A 99 -4.42 -22.91 10.74
CA ILE A 99 -3.14 -22.16 10.73
C ILE A 99 -2.12 -22.84 9.79
N ASN A 100 -2.10 -24.18 9.77
CA ASN A 100 -1.20 -24.93 8.87
C ASN A 100 -1.50 -24.65 7.38
N ARG A 101 -2.77 -24.48 7.00
CA ARG A 101 -3.11 -24.09 5.62
C ARG A 101 -2.70 -22.66 5.31
N LEU A 102 -2.86 -21.75 6.27
CA LEU A 102 -2.40 -20.37 6.13
C LEU A 102 -0.86 -20.30 6.01
N CYS A 103 -0.11 -21.10 6.78
CA CYS A 103 1.35 -21.20 6.67
C CYS A 103 1.79 -21.57 5.25
N LEU A 104 1.15 -22.58 4.66
CA LEU A 104 1.45 -23.03 3.31
C LEU A 104 1.04 -21.99 2.25
N LYS A 105 -0.14 -21.39 2.40
CA LYS A 105 -0.69 -20.42 1.44
C LYS A 105 0.10 -19.11 1.42
N TYR A 106 0.44 -18.58 2.59
CA TYR A 106 1.16 -17.31 2.72
C TYR A 106 2.68 -17.46 2.81
N LYS A 107 3.19 -18.71 2.81
CA LYS A 107 4.61 -19.04 3.04
C LYS A 107 5.17 -18.38 4.30
N LEU A 108 4.37 -18.37 5.37
CA LEU A 108 4.74 -17.81 6.67
C LEU A 108 4.90 -18.91 7.71
N THR A 109 5.72 -18.62 8.71
CA THR A 109 5.89 -19.53 9.84
C THR A 109 4.68 -19.46 10.78
N TYR A 110 4.42 -20.55 11.49
CA TYR A 110 3.37 -20.62 12.49
C TYR A 110 3.43 -19.45 13.49
N ARG A 111 4.64 -19.11 13.96
CA ARG A 111 4.88 -17.99 14.87
C ARG A 111 4.47 -16.65 14.27
N GLN A 112 4.80 -16.39 13.00
CA GLN A 112 4.41 -15.15 12.32
C GLN A 112 2.90 -15.04 12.18
N ILE A 113 2.21 -16.12 11.82
CA ILE A 113 0.74 -16.14 11.73
C ILE A 113 0.12 -15.89 13.11
N GLN A 114 0.67 -16.52 14.15
CA GLN A 114 0.19 -16.34 15.52
C GLN A 114 0.39 -14.91 16.01
N THR A 115 1.52 -14.27 15.67
CA THR A 115 1.76 -12.84 15.96
C THR A 115 0.76 -11.95 15.22
N ILE A 116 0.57 -12.16 13.92
CA ILE A 116 -0.36 -11.37 13.08
C ILE A 116 -1.80 -11.47 13.62
N CYS A 117 -2.22 -12.66 14.05
CA CYS A 117 -3.54 -12.87 14.67
C CYS A 117 -3.63 -12.26 16.08
N ARG A 118 -2.54 -12.24 16.85
CA ARG A 118 -2.51 -11.66 18.20
C ARG A 118 -2.58 -10.14 18.22
N GLU A 119 -1.95 -9.46 17.26
CA GLU A 119 -1.96 -7.99 17.17
C GLU A 119 -3.36 -7.39 16.95
N ASP A 120 -4.33 -8.21 16.49
CA ASP A 120 -5.73 -7.79 16.27
C ASP A 120 -6.63 -8.12 17.47
N SER A 121 -6.20 -9.02 18.36
CA SER A 121 -6.91 -9.24 19.61
C SER A 121 -6.54 -8.13 20.59
N PRO A 122 -7.50 -7.32 21.08
CA PRO A 122 -7.25 -6.56 22.30
C PRO A 122 -6.87 -7.61 23.36
N MET A 123 -5.67 -7.50 23.90
CA MET A 123 -5.22 -8.39 24.97
C MET A 123 -6.33 -8.47 26.03
N PRO A 124 -6.84 -9.66 26.39
CA PRO A 124 -7.32 -9.80 27.75
C PRO A 124 -6.10 -9.57 28.63
N ASN A 125 -6.19 -8.53 29.44
CA ASN A 125 -5.17 -8.09 30.37
C ASN A 125 -4.80 -9.29 31.26
N ASN A 126 -3.74 -10.04 30.93
CA ASN A 126 -3.20 -11.08 31.80
C ASN A 126 -2.44 -10.39 32.94
N LEU A 127 -3.22 -9.81 33.86
CA LEU A 127 -2.76 -9.24 35.11
C LEU A 127 -3.69 -9.67 36.26
N SER A 128 -4.11 -10.94 36.23
CA SER A 128 -4.74 -11.64 37.35
C SER A 128 -4.18 -13.06 37.42
N LEU A 129 -2.93 -13.19 37.85
CA LEU A 129 -2.32 -14.49 38.21
C LEU A 129 -1.79 -14.48 39.66
N PHE A 130 -2.28 -13.54 40.48
CA PHE A 130 -2.01 -13.47 41.91
C PHE A 130 -3.26 -12.95 42.63
N ASP A 131 -4.25 -13.83 42.81
CA ASP A 131 -5.27 -13.73 43.87
C ASP A 131 -5.36 -15.12 44.53
#